data_AF-A0A967VL11-F1
#
_entry.id   AF-A0A967VL11-F1
#
_cell.length_a   1.000
_cell.length_b   1.000
_cell.length_c   1.000
_cell.angle_alpha   90.00
_cell.angle_beta   90.00
_cell.angle_gamma   90.00
#
_symmetry.space_group_name_H-M   'P 1'
#
loop_
_entity.id
_entity.type
_entity.pdbx_description
1 polymer ?
#
loop_
_entity_poly.entity_id
_entity_poly.type
_entity_poly.pdbx_seq_one_letter_code
_entity_poly.pdbx_strand_id
1 'polypeptide(L)'
;GVLDLLRLLHPTPAVCGLPRDAALAFLAEEEPFERGWYAGPVGWFDGDGNGVFAPALRTAVSTGSGWRLFAGAGIVEGSVPALEWEETAIKFEPVLDALRGAGAELEAPSDLTGLERPSIRANRPSTRET
;
A
#
# COMPACT_ATOMS: atom_id res chain seq x y z
N GLY A 1 -22.02 -6.75 -14.80
CA GLY A 1 -20.74 -7.45 -15.04
C GLY A 1 -19.79 -7.26 -13.87
N VAL A 2 -18.54 -7.69 -14.00
CA VAL A 2 -17.52 -7.59 -12.94
C VAL A 2 -17.35 -6.17 -12.37
N LEU A 3 -17.52 -5.13 -13.19
CA LEU A 3 -17.39 -3.74 -12.75
C LEU A 3 -18.50 -3.30 -11.77
N ASP A 4 -19.72 -3.85 -11.89
CA ASP A 4 -20.80 -3.59 -10.94
C ASP A 4 -20.49 -4.19 -9.57
N LEU A 5 -19.95 -5.41 -9.57
CA LEU A 5 -19.49 -6.08 -8.35
C LEU A 5 -18.33 -5.31 -7.72
N LEU A 6 -17.38 -4.84 -8.52
CA LEU A 6 -16.26 -4.04 -8.04
C LEU A 6 -16.74 -2.75 -7.36
N ARG A 7 -17.68 -2.02 -7.97
CA ARG A 7 -18.29 -0.81 -7.39
C ARG A 7 -19.02 -1.08 -6.08
N LEU A 8 -19.64 -2.24 -5.92
CA LEU A 8 -20.35 -2.62 -4.69
C LEU A 8 -19.39 -3.06 -3.58
N LEU A 9 -18.36 -3.82 -3.94
CA LEU A 9 -17.50 -4.52 -2.97
C LEU A 9 -16.25 -3.71 -2.59
N HIS A 10 -15.76 -2.82 -3.43
CA HIS A 10 -14.59 -2.00 -3.13
C HIS A 10 -15.00 -0.68 -2.42
N PRO A 11 -14.26 -0.25 -1.38
CA PRO A 11 -13.22 -1.02 -0.66
C PRO A 11 -13.83 -2.13 0.19
N THR A 12 -13.09 -3.23 0.32
CA THR A 12 -13.49 -4.35 1.17
C THR A 12 -13.17 -4.03 2.64
N PRO A 13 -13.83 -4.68 3.61
CA PRO A 13 -13.51 -4.50 5.03
C PRO A 13 -12.03 -4.76 5.38
N ALA A 14 -11.36 -5.63 4.64
CA ALA A 14 -9.95 -5.97 4.89
C ALA A 14 -8.96 -4.81 4.66
N VAL A 15 -9.34 -3.79 3.88
CA VAL A 15 -8.48 -2.64 3.55
C VAL A 15 -9.08 -1.30 3.97
N CYS A 16 -10.27 -1.32 4.56
CA CYS A 16 -11.00 -0.14 5.00
C CYS A 16 -11.48 -0.35 6.44
N GLY A 17 -12.47 -1.21 6.62
CA GLY A 17 -13.06 -1.56 7.90
C GLY A 17 -14.57 -1.76 7.79
N LEU A 18 -15.23 -1.94 8.92
CA LEU A 18 -16.69 -2.05 9.02
C LEU A 18 -17.18 -1.27 10.26
N PRO A 19 -18.24 -0.46 10.16
CA PRO A 19 -19.01 -0.08 8.96
C PRO A 19 -18.19 0.74 7.94
N ARG A 20 -18.41 0.53 6.63
CA ARG A 20 -17.57 1.09 5.56
C ARG A 20 -17.44 2.62 5.64
N ASP A 21 -18.55 3.34 5.74
CA ASP A 21 -18.53 4.81 5.68
C ASP A 21 -17.83 5.41 6.91
N ALA A 22 -18.05 4.82 8.09
CA ALA A 22 -17.37 5.24 9.31
C ALA A 22 -15.87 4.95 9.25
N ALA A 23 -15.47 3.79 8.72
CA ALA A 23 -14.07 3.45 8.52
C ALA A 23 -13.39 4.37 7.48
N LEU A 24 -14.08 4.71 6.38
CA LEU A 24 -13.56 5.67 5.40
C LEU A 24 -13.36 7.06 6.01
N ALA A 25 -14.31 7.54 6.81
CA ALA A 25 -14.18 8.83 7.49
C ALA A 25 -12.98 8.83 8.46
N PHE A 26 -12.87 7.79 9.29
CA PHE A 26 -11.73 7.62 10.20
C PHE A 26 -10.39 7.61 9.46
N LEU A 27 -10.27 6.84 8.38
CA LEU A 27 -9.04 6.79 7.59
C LEU A 27 -8.70 8.14 6.94
N ALA A 28 -9.71 8.88 6.47
CA ALA A 28 -9.49 10.21 5.91
C ALA A 28 -9.02 11.25 6.96
N GLU A 29 -9.40 11.07 8.22
CA GLU A 29 -8.97 11.92 9.34
C GLU A 29 -7.57 11.53 9.85
N GLU A 30 -7.28 10.24 9.96
CA GLU A 30 -6.08 9.73 10.63
C GLU A 30 -4.90 9.45 9.70
N GLU A 31 -5.11 9.28 8.39
CA GLU A 31 -4.01 9.08 7.44
C GLU A 31 -3.56 10.44 6.87
N PRO A 32 -2.38 10.95 7.26
CA PRO A 32 -1.91 12.26 6.80
C PRO A 32 -1.34 12.20 5.37
N PHE A 33 -1.83 11.27 4.53
CA PHE A 33 -1.34 11.02 3.20
C PHE A 33 -2.44 10.45 2.28
N GLU A 34 -2.29 10.71 0.99
CA GLU A 34 -3.10 10.08 -0.04
C GLU A 34 -2.66 8.63 -0.27
N ARG A 35 -3.58 7.69 -0.12
CA ARG A 35 -3.34 6.26 -0.43
C ARG A 35 -2.98 6.03 -1.90
N GLY A 36 -3.55 6.83 -2.81
CA GLY A 36 -3.33 6.68 -4.25
C GLY A 36 -3.67 5.26 -4.72
N TRP A 37 -2.67 4.54 -5.25
CA TRP A 37 -2.84 3.15 -5.70
C TRP A 37 -2.97 2.13 -4.58
N TYR A 38 -2.60 2.47 -3.34
CA TYR A 38 -2.65 1.53 -2.23
C TYR A 38 -4.07 1.04 -1.95
N ALA A 39 -4.22 -0.29 -1.89
CA ALA A 39 -5.49 -1.01 -1.73
C ALA A 39 -6.53 -0.80 -2.85
N GLY A 40 -6.21 0.01 -3.88
CA GLY A 40 -7.05 0.20 -5.05
C GLY A 40 -7.22 -1.08 -5.87
N PRO A 41 -8.31 -1.22 -6.64
CA PRO A 41 -8.54 -2.43 -7.42
C PRO A 41 -7.63 -2.48 -8.66
N VAL A 42 -6.92 -3.60 -8.83
CA VAL A 42 -6.07 -3.87 -10.00
C VAL A 42 -6.47 -5.20 -10.60
N GLY A 43 -6.61 -5.24 -11.93
CA GLY A 43 -7.19 -6.39 -12.60
C GLY A 43 -7.40 -6.19 -14.09
N TRP A 44 -8.19 -7.09 -14.67
CA TRP A 44 -8.61 -7.05 -16.06
C TRP A 44 -10.11 -7.29 -16.17
N PHE A 45 -10.70 -6.87 -17.29
CA PHE A 45 -12.07 -7.17 -17.67
C PHE A 45 -12.19 -7.24 -19.20
N ASP A 46 -13.27 -7.85 -19.70
CA ASP A 46 -13.57 -7.96 -21.14
C ASP A 46 -14.93 -7.35 -21.50
N GLY A 47 -15.25 -7.35 -22.81
CA GLY A 47 -16.50 -6.84 -23.35
C GLY A 47 -17.74 -7.66 -22.97
N ASP A 48 -17.56 -8.90 -22.54
CA ASP A 48 -18.64 -9.78 -22.06
C ASP A 48 -18.94 -9.54 -20.57
N GLY A 49 -18.18 -8.65 -19.92
CA GLY A 49 -18.36 -8.28 -18.53
C GLY A 49 -17.74 -9.25 -17.54
N ASN A 50 -16.85 -10.14 -18.00
CA ASN A 50 -15.99 -10.94 -17.12
C ASN A 50 -14.78 -10.13 -16.66
N GLY A 51 -14.12 -10.62 -15.61
CA GLY A 51 -12.85 -10.06 -15.17
C GLY A 51 -12.48 -10.52 -13.77
N VAL A 52 -11.28 -10.13 -13.36
CA VAL A 52 -10.73 -10.44 -12.03
C VAL A 52 -10.02 -9.20 -11.52
N PHE A 53 -10.31 -8.81 -10.27
CA PHE A 53 -9.66 -7.71 -9.58
C PHE A 53 -9.18 -8.15 -8.21
N ALA A 54 -8.05 -7.60 -7.78
CA ALA A 54 -7.50 -7.74 -6.44
C ALA A 54 -7.13 -6.35 -5.89
N PRO A 55 -7.14 -6.14 -4.57
CA PRO A 55 -6.60 -4.91 -3.99
C PRO A 55 -5.08 -4.87 -4.19
N ALA A 56 -4.56 -3.71 -4.60
CA ALA A 56 -3.13 -3.44 -4.71
C ALA A 56 -2.48 -3.35 -3.33
N LEU A 57 -2.07 -4.50 -2.80
CA LEU A 57 -1.31 -4.64 -1.58
C LEU A 57 0.09 -5.15 -1.91
N ARG A 58 1.05 -4.91 -1.02
CA ARG A 58 2.46 -5.30 -1.24
C ARG A 58 2.98 -4.76 -2.57
N THR A 59 2.74 -3.47 -2.79
CA THR A 59 3.12 -2.76 -4.02
C THR A 59 4.11 -1.63 -3.73
N ALA A 60 4.98 -1.33 -4.69
CA ALA A 60 5.77 -0.11 -4.75
C ALA A 60 5.31 0.74 -5.94
N VAL A 61 5.01 2.01 -5.68
CA VAL A 61 4.67 2.98 -6.73
C VAL A 61 5.92 3.83 -7.00
N SER A 62 6.41 3.83 -8.24
CA SER A 62 7.52 4.70 -8.62
C SER A 62 7.06 6.16 -8.68
N THR A 63 7.83 7.05 -8.07
CA THR A 63 7.59 8.50 -8.08
C THR A 63 8.91 9.22 -8.35
N GLY A 64 9.08 9.73 -9.57
CA GLY A 64 10.33 10.39 -9.98
C GLY A 64 11.54 9.45 -9.86
N SER A 65 12.48 9.78 -8.97
CA SER A 65 13.69 8.99 -8.71
C SER A 65 13.52 7.94 -7.61
N GLY A 66 12.36 7.90 -6.93
CA GLY A 66 12.12 7.06 -5.76
C GLY A 66 10.94 6.10 -5.90
N TRP A 67 10.68 5.36 -4.83
CA TRP A 67 9.52 4.49 -4.67
C TRP A 67 8.74 4.89 -3.44
N ARG A 68 7.42 4.70 -3.49
CA ARG A 68 6.53 4.80 -2.33
C ARG A 68 5.88 3.46 -2.09
N LEU A 69 6.04 2.96 -0.87
CA LEU A 69 5.45 1.70 -0.41
C LEU A 69 4.40 2.02 0.65
N PHE A 70 3.40 1.15 0.75
CA PHE A 70 2.37 1.23 1.77
C PHE A 70 2.14 -0.14 2.41
N ALA A 71 1.88 -0.13 3.71
CA ALA A 71 1.41 -1.28 4.48
C ALA A 71 0.45 -0.76 5.55
N GLY A 72 -0.44 -1.62 6.03
CA GLY A 72 -1.36 -1.32 7.11
C GLY A 72 -1.74 -2.60 7.84
N ALA A 73 -2.32 -2.45 9.02
CA ALA A 73 -2.80 -3.53 9.86
C ALA A 73 -4.29 -3.33 10.15
N GLY A 74 -5.03 -4.42 10.34
CA GLY A 74 -6.45 -4.36 10.69
C GLY A 74 -6.59 -4.22 12.19
N ILE A 75 -7.09 -3.08 12.66
CA ILE A 75 -7.25 -2.81 14.09
C ILE A 75 -8.61 -3.31 14.57
N VAL A 76 -8.60 -4.13 15.62
CA VAL A 76 -9.81 -4.67 16.26
C VAL A 76 -9.73 -4.51 17.78
N GLU A 77 -10.83 -4.79 18.47
CA GLU A 77 -10.81 -4.87 19.93
C GLU A 77 -9.79 -5.92 20.40
N GLY A 78 -8.89 -5.51 21.30
CA GLY A 78 -7.79 -6.35 21.78
C GLY A 78 -6.50 -6.28 20.96
N SER A 79 -6.46 -5.51 19.87
CA SER A 79 -5.19 -5.21 19.16
C SER A 79 -4.17 -4.56 20.09
N VAL A 80 -2.90 -4.92 19.91
CA VAL A 80 -1.77 -4.37 20.68
C VAL A 80 -0.93 -3.48 19.76
N PRO A 81 -0.89 -2.15 19.97
CA PRO A 81 -0.28 -1.21 19.01
C PRO A 81 1.14 -1.56 18.55
N ALA A 82 1.98 -2.07 19.46
CA ALA A 82 3.34 -2.48 19.13
C ALA A 82 3.38 -3.67 18.15
N LEU A 83 2.49 -4.66 18.32
CA LEU A 83 2.41 -5.82 17.43
C LEU A 83 1.86 -5.45 16.06
N GLU A 84 0.88 -4.54 16.01
CA GLU A 84 0.33 -4.05 14.73
C GLU A 84 1.39 -3.27 13.94
N TRP A 85 2.23 -2.49 14.63
CA TRP A 85 3.36 -1.81 14.02
C TRP A 85 4.38 -2.80 13.44
N GLU A 86 4.77 -3.82 14.22
CA GLU A 86 5.65 -4.90 13.75
C GLU A 86 5.07 -5.64 12.54
N GLU A 87 3.76 -5.89 12.52
CA GLU A 87 3.07 -6.50 11.38
C GLU A 87 3.22 -5.65 10.10
N THR A 88 3.10 -4.33 10.19
CA THR A 88 3.32 -3.46 9.02
C THR A 88 4.76 -3.50 8.51
N ALA A 89 5.75 -3.60 9.39
CA ALA A 89 7.15 -3.74 9.01
C ALA A 89 7.39 -5.03 8.22
N ILE A 90 6.87 -6.17 8.70
CA ILE A 90 6.94 -7.46 8.01
C ILE A 90 6.24 -7.40 6.65
N LYS A 91 5.12 -6.68 6.55
CA LYS A 91 4.38 -6.52 5.29
C LYS A 91 5.19 -5.78 4.21
N PHE A 92 6.17 -4.96 4.57
CA PHE A 92 7.05 -4.32 3.59
C PHE A 92 8.11 -5.27 3.02
N GLU A 93 8.55 -6.28 3.77
CA GLU A 93 9.70 -7.12 3.42
C GLU A 93 9.65 -7.70 2.01
N PRO A 94 8.54 -8.31 1.52
CA PRO A 94 8.54 -8.90 0.17
C PRO A 94 8.80 -7.88 -0.94
N VAL A 95 8.32 -6.64 -0.76
CA VAL A 95 8.50 -5.57 -1.75
C VAL A 95 9.92 -5.03 -1.68
N LEU A 96 10.46 -4.86 -0.47
CA LEU A 96 11.84 -4.41 -0.27
C LEU A 96 12.82 -5.42 -0.84
N ASP A 97 12.58 -6.71 -0.63
CA ASP A 97 13.42 -7.78 -1.18
C ASP A 97 13.36 -7.82 -2.71
N ALA A 98 12.17 -7.64 -3.30
CA ALA A 98 12.03 -7.52 -4.76
C ALA A 98 12.80 -6.31 -5.32
N LEU A 99 12.73 -5.15 -4.64
CA LEU A 99 13.46 -3.95 -5.05
C LEU A 99 14.98 -4.12 -4.90
N ARG A 100 15.46 -4.74 -3.81
CA ARG A 100 16.89 -5.08 -3.63
C ARG A 100 17.37 -6.01 -4.73
N GLY A 101 16.61 -7.06 -5.04
CA GLY A 101 16.91 -8.00 -6.12
C GLY A 101 16.93 -7.33 -7.50
N ALA A 102 16.16 -6.25 -7.69
CA ALA A 102 16.17 -5.43 -8.89
C ALA A 102 17.27 -4.36 -8.92
N GLY A 103 18.15 -4.30 -7.92
CA GLY A 103 19.27 -3.36 -7.84
C GLY A 103 18.87 -1.96 -7.37
N ALA A 104 17.74 -1.80 -6.68
CA ALA A 104 17.37 -0.53 -6.08
C ALA A 104 18.19 -0.27 -4.81
N GLU A 105 18.78 0.92 -4.70
CA GLU A 105 19.51 1.35 -3.52
C GLU A 105 18.51 1.89 -2.50
N LEU A 106 18.19 1.11 -1.46
CA LEU A 106 17.26 1.50 -0.41
C LEU A 106 17.97 2.31 0.66
N GLU A 107 17.59 3.57 0.83
CA GLU A 107 18.01 4.37 1.98
C GLU A 107 17.05 4.16 3.15
N ALA A 108 17.60 3.94 4.35
CA ALA A 108 16.79 3.92 5.57
C ALA A 108 16.23 5.32 5.84
N PRO A 109 15.02 5.46 6.41
CA PRO A 109 14.48 6.76 6.78
C PRO A 109 15.46 7.49 7.71
N SER A 110 15.77 8.75 7.39
CA SER A 110 16.74 9.58 8.12
C SER A 110 16.25 10.02 9.51
N ASP A 111 14.98 9.80 9.84
CA ASP A 111 14.39 10.19 11.12
C ASP A 111 13.31 9.16 11.53
N LEU A 112 13.47 8.52 12.69
CA LEU A 112 12.44 7.70 13.35
C LEU A 112 11.93 8.37 14.64
N THR A 113 12.35 9.62 14.91
CA THR A 113 12.12 10.36 16.16
C THR A 113 11.14 11.52 16.03
N GLY A 114 10.70 11.86 14.82
CA GLY A 114 9.61 12.80 14.57
C GLY A 114 8.45 12.13 13.84
N LEU A 115 7.24 12.64 14.01
CA LEU A 115 6.02 12.29 13.27
C LEU A 115 6.12 12.53 11.73
N GLU A 116 7.33 12.69 11.18
CA GLU A 116 7.59 12.73 9.74
C GLU A 116 8.05 11.35 9.22
N ARG A 117 7.02 10.60 8.77
CA ARG A 117 6.97 9.69 7.62
C ARG A 117 8.17 8.73 7.36
N PRO A 118 7.99 7.41 7.57
CA PRO A 118 8.82 6.42 6.89
C PRO A 118 8.49 6.39 5.38
N SER A 119 9.23 7.15 4.58
CA SER A 119 9.33 6.90 3.15
C SER A 119 10.64 6.20 2.86
N ILE A 120 10.59 4.96 2.41
CA ILE A 120 11.79 4.28 1.89
C ILE A 120 12.00 4.80 0.47
N ARG A 121 12.94 5.74 0.32
CA ARG A 121 13.41 6.15 -1.01
C ARG A 121 14.38 5.09 -1.49
N ALA A 122 14.01 4.36 -2.54
CA ALA A 122 14.98 3.59 -3.30
C ALA A 122 15.41 4.40 -4.52
N ASN A 123 16.71 4.71 -4.66
CA ASN A 123 17.19 5.36 -5.88
C ASN A 123 17.11 4.36 -7.04
N ARG A 124 16.67 4.85 -8.20
CA ARG A 124 16.79 4.10 -9.45
C ARG A 124 18.28 3.97 -9.81
N PRO A 125 18.78 2.79 -10.23
CA PRO A 125 20.13 2.69 -10.75
C PRO A 125 20.31 3.67 -11.92
N SER A 126 21.37 4.46 -11.90
CA SER A 126 21.73 5.30 -13.05
C SER A 126 22.00 4.35 -14.22
N THR A 127 21.17 4.38 -15.24
CA THR A 127 21.53 3.80 -16.54
C THR A 127 22.77 4.54 -17.03
N ARG A 128 23.95 3.94 -16.82
CA ARG A 128 25.12 4.25 -17.65
C ARG A 128 24.84 3.60 -18.99
N GLU A 129 24.50 4.42 -19.96
CA GLU A 129 24.48 4.04 -21.38
C GLU A 129 25.87 3.46 -21.73
N THR A 130 25.88 2.24 -22.26
CA THR A 130 27.00 1.66 -23.03
C THR A 130 26.65 1.71 -24.49
#